data_AF-A0AAD6PJH2-F1
#
_entry.id   AF-A0AAD6PJH2-F1
#
_cell.length_a   1.000
_cell.length_b   1.000
_cell.length_c   1.000
_cell.angle_alpha   90.00
_cell.angle_beta   90.00
_cell.angle_gamma   90.00
#
_symmetry.space_group_name_H-M   'P 1'
#
loop_
_entity.id
_entity.type
_entity.pdbx_description
1 polymer ?
#
loop_
_entity_poly.entity_id
_entity_poly.type
_entity_poly.pdbx_seq_one_letter_code
_entity_poly.pdbx_strand_id
1 'polypeptide(L)'
;MLVLLSLPHLPHLRRKPSFGGLKDEDRIFTNLYGMQDPFLKGAMKRGDWHRTKDLVLKGTDWIVNEVKKSGLRGRGGAGFPSGLKWSFMPKTSDGRPSYLVVNADERMRASAAYIYIRGEYVNERLNLERARKEAYEAGLLGKNACGSGYDFDVHIHYGAGAYICGEETALLESLEGKQGKPRLKPPFPANAGLYGCPTTVTNVETVAVSPTILRRGPEWFASFGRKNNSGTKLFCVSGHVNKPCTVEEEMSIPLKELIERHCGGVRGGWDNLLAVIPGGSSVPLLPKHICDDVLMDYDALKAVTSGLGTAAVIVMDKSTDVVDAIARLSYFYKHESCGQCTPCREGTGWLWMIMERLKGLIRHFRPELERRIKERAEKELLEAAA
;
A
#
# COMPACT_ATOMS: atom_id res chain seq x y z
N MET A 1 7.75 -7.08 -53.80
CA MET A 1 6.87 -8.01 -53.06
C MET A 1 7.56 -8.38 -51.76
N LEU A 2 7.00 -7.99 -50.60
CA LEU A 2 7.56 -8.37 -49.30
C LEU A 2 7.15 -9.80 -48.93
N VAL A 3 8.09 -10.55 -48.35
CA VAL A 3 7.85 -11.90 -47.82
C VAL A 3 7.20 -11.80 -46.44
N LEU A 4 5.99 -12.33 -46.29
CA LEU A 4 5.30 -12.48 -45.01
C LEU A 4 5.87 -13.70 -44.27
N LEU A 5 6.71 -13.47 -43.26
CA LEU A 5 7.15 -14.50 -42.32
C LEU A 5 6.05 -14.75 -41.28
N SER A 6 5.50 -15.96 -41.28
CA SER A 6 4.53 -16.43 -40.29
C SER A 6 5.19 -16.66 -38.93
N LEU A 7 4.81 -15.86 -37.93
CA LEU A 7 5.22 -16.09 -36.53
C LEU A 7 4.46 -17.31 -35.95
N PRO A 8 5.14 -18.19 -35.18
CA PRO A 8 4.50 -19.35 -34.59
C PRO A 8 3.49 -18.96 -33.51
N HIS A 9 2.38 -19.71 -33.43
CA HIS A 9 1.35 -19.54 -32.41
C HIS A 9 1.94 -19.71 -31.00
N LEU A 10 1.96 -18.63 -30.22
CA LEU A 10 2.14 -18.69 -28.77
C LEU A 10 0.92 -19.41 -28.15
N PRO A 11 1.11 -20.34 -27.20
CA PRO A 11 -0.01 -21.03 -26.57
C PRO A 11 -0.87 -20.02 -25.81
N HIS A 12 -2.18 -20.03 -26.07
CA HIS A 12 -3.14 -19.19 -25.37
C HIS A 12 -3.18 -19.54 -23.87
N LEU A 13 -2.44 -18.75 -23.07
CA LEU A 13 -2.71 -18.62 -21.64
C LEU A 13 -4.20 -18.27 -21.46
N ARG A 14 -4.97 -19.20 -20.89
CA ARG A 14 -6.39 -19.02 -20.60
C ARG A 14 -6.55 -17.75 -19.77
N ARG A 15 -7.14 -16.70 -20.36
CA ARG A 15 -7.48 -15.48 -19.62
C ARG A 15 -8.54 -15.84 -18.58
N LYS A 16 -8.23 -15.62 -17.30
CA LYS A 16 -9.19 -15.73 -16.20
C LYS A 16 -10.35 -14.75 -16.50
N PRO A 17 -11.62 -15.19 -16.53
CA PRO A 17 -12.72 -14.36 -16.99
C PRO A 17 -13.12 -13.25 -16.00
N SER A 18 -12.75 -13.41 -14.71
CA SER A 18 -12.94 -12.43 -13.64
C SER A 18 -11.81 -12.52 -12.61
N PHE A 19 -11.66 -11.47 -11.81
CA PHE A 19 -10.72 -11.36 -10.68
C PHE A 19 -11.50 -10.98 -9.42
N GLY A 20 -11.03 -11.38 -8.25
CA GLY A 20 -11.77 -11.33 -6.99
C GLY A 20 -12.37 -12.69 -6.63
N GLY A 21 -12.92 -12.80 -5.42
CA GLY A 21 -13.41 -14.07 -4.89
C GLY A 21 -12.28 -14.90 -4.26
N LEU A 22 -11.34 -14.24 -3.61
CA LEU A 22 -10.26 -14.85 -2.84
C LEU A 22 -10.86 -15.73 -1.73
N LYS A 23 -10.56 -17.02 -1.77
CA LYS A 23 -11.03 -17.96 -0.78
C LYS A 23 -10.33 -17.76 0.56
N ASP A 24 -10.97 -18.20 1.64
CA ASP A 24 -10.42 -18.01 2.98
C ASP A 24 -9.12 -18.80 3.21
N GLU A 25 -8.95 -19.97 2.57
CA GLU A 25 -7.67 -20.69 2.61
C GLU A 25 -6.54 -19.98 1.85
N ASP A 26 -6.86 -19.10 0.89
CA ASP A 26 -5.91 -18.34 0.09
C ASP A 26 -5.52 -16.99 0.71
N ARG A 27 -6.25 -16.53 1.74
CA ARG A 27 -5.90 -15.33 2.52
C ARG A 27 -4.57 -15.55 3.27
N ILE A 28 -3.66 -14.59 3.16
CA ILE A 28 -2.38 -14.61 3.87
C ILE A 28 -2.57 -14.10 5.31
N PHE A 29 -3.38 -13.06 5.51
CA PHE A 29 -3.62 -12.40 6.79
C PHE A 29 -4.80 -13.04 7.55
N THR A 30 -4.69 -14.33 7.84
CA THR A 30 -5.79 -15.16 8.39
C THR A 30 -6.34 -14.72 9.77
N ASN A 31 -5.62 -13.91 10.53
CA ASN A 31 -6.08 -13.33 11.81
C ASN A 31 -6.24 -11.80 11.75
N LEU A 32 -6.54 -11.22 10.58
CA LEU A 32 -6.67 -9.77 10.37
C LEU A 32 -7.61 -9.07 11.36
N TYR A 33 -8.68 -9.76 11.78
CA TYR A 33 -9.71 -9.22 12.68
C TYR A 33 -9.46 -9.50 14.18
N GLY A 34 -8.31 -10.08 14.56
CA GLY A 34 -7.97 -10.33 15.97
C GLY A 34 -8.84 -11.36 16.69
N MET A 35 -9.58 -12.20 15.95
CA MET A 35 -10.48 -13.23 16.49
C MET A 35 -9.73 -14.41 17.14
N GLN A 36 -8.42 -14.52 16.91
CA GLN A 36 -7.54 -15.54 17.48
C GLN A 36 -6.35 -14.89 18.19
N ASP A 37 -5.65 -15.65 19.02
CA ASP A 37 -4.40 -15.24 19.67
C ASP A 37 -3.36 -14.73 18.63
N PRO A 38 -2.96 -13.44 18.67
CA PRO A 38 -1.98 -12.90 17.72
C PRO A 38 -0.54 -13.30 18.07
N PHE A 39 -0.29 -13.80 19.28
CA PHE A 39 1.04 -14.09 19.82
C PHE A 39 1.51 -15.51 19.42
N LEU A 40 2.72 -15.91 19.87
CA LEU A 40 3.46 -17.01 19.25
C LEU A 40 2.69 -18.34 19.20
N LYS A 41 1.95 -18.66 20.28
CA LYS A 41 1.15 -19.89 20.37
C LYS A 41 0.02 -19.95 19.36
N GLY A 42 -0.66 -18.83 19.08
CA GLY A 42 -1.65 -18.71 18.01
C GLY A 42 -1.02 -18.64 16.62
N ALA A 43 0.09 -17.90 16.48
CA ALA A 43 0.81 -17.73 15.21
C ALA A 43 1.32 -19.07 14.64
N MET A 44 1.96 -19.89 15.48
CA MET A 44 2.43 -21.23 15.09
C MET A 44 1.30 -22.13 14.54
N LYS A 45 0.08 -22.02 15.09
CA LYS A 45 -1.09 -22.77 14.60
C LYS A 45 -1.58 -22.33 13.21
N ARG A 46 -1.33 -21.08 12.83
CA ARG A 46 -1.63 -20.52 11.50
C ARG A 46 -0.54 -20.79 10.46
N GLY A 47 0.58 -21.40 10.88
CA GLY A 47 1.73 -21.66 10.02
C GLY A 47 2.77 -20.52 9.99
N ASP A 48 2.63 -19.52 10.86
CA ASP A 48 3.71 -18.56 11.11
C ASP A 48 4.93 -19.28 11.72
N TRP A 49 6.13 -18.79 11.45
CA TRP A 49 7.42 -19.43 11.81
C TRP A 49 7.65 -20.87 11.30
N HIS A 50 6.69 -21.46 10.57
CA HIS A 50 6.79 -22.83 10.08
C HIS A 50 7.98 -22.98 9.12
N ARG A 51 8.94 -23.84 9.53
CA ARG A 51 10.15 -24.17 8.76
C ARG A 51 10.98 -22.95 8.32
N THR A 52 10.93 -21.84 9.07
CA THR A 52 11.74 -20.64 8.78
C THR A 52 13.23 -20.98 8.68
N LYS A 53 13.75 -21.89 9.52
CA LYS A 53 15.13 -22.41 9.42
C LYS A 53 15.47 -22.90 8.01
N ASP A 54 14.60 -23.67 7.36
CA ASP A 54 14.85 -24.23 6.03
C ASP A 54 14.90 -23.13 4.97
N LEU A 55 13.99 -22.15 5.05
CA LEU A 55 13.99 -20.97 4.17
C LEU A 55 15.28 -20.15 4.36
N VAL A 56 15.73 -20.02 5.60
CA VAL A 56 16.95 -19.30 5.97
C VAL A 56 18.20 -20.04 5.47
N LEU A 57 18.22 -21.38 5.48
CA LEU A 57 19.31 -22.21 4.96
C LEU A 57 19.35 -22.29 3.42
N LYS A 58 18.23 -22.10 2.71
CA LYS A 58 18.22 -21.98 1.23
C LYS A 58 18.98 -20.74 0.72
N GLY A 59 19.29 -19.78 1.58
CA GLY A 59 20.14 -18.63 1.28
C GLY A 59 19.43 -17.46 0.60
N THR A 60 20.04 -16.28 0.69
CA THR A 60 19.42 -15.02 0.26
C THR A 60 19.15 -14.95 -1.25
N ASP A 61 20.02 -15.52 -2.08
CA ASP A 61 19.84 -15.46 -3.53
C ASP A 61 18.67 -16.34 -4.00
N TRP A 62 18.35 -17.43 -3.29
CA TRP A 62 17.10 -18.17 -3.51
C TRP A 62 15.89 -17.32 -3.13
N ILE A 63 15.86 -16.78 -1.89
CA ILE A 63 14.75 -15.93 -1.38
C ILE A 63 14.43 -14.78 -2.35
N VAL A 64 15.45 -14.01 -2.74
CA VAL A 64 15.30 -12.87 -3.65
C VAL A 64 14.79 -13.31 -5.03
N ASN A 65 15.21 -14.46 -5.53
CA ASN A 65 14.73 -14.98 -6.81
C ASN A 65 13.28 -15.48 -6.74
N GLU A 66 12.85 -16.15 -5.67
CA GLU A 66 11.44 -16.54 -5.51
C GLU A 66 10.53 -15.30 -5.40
N VAL A 67 10.94 -14.28 -4.63
CA VAL A 67 10.16 -13.04 -4.53
C VAL A 67 10.15 -12.26 -5.86
N LYS A 68 11.19 -12.37 -6.71
CA LYS A 68 11.13 -11.90 -8.11
C LYS A 68 10.12 -12.69 -8.95
N LYS A 69 10.15 -14.04 -8.89
CA LYS A 69 9.22 -14.92 -9.64
C LYS A 69 7.76 -14.67 -9.26
N SER A 70 7.48 -14.39 -7.98
CA SER A 70 6.12 -14.14 -7.49
C SER A 70 5.43 -12.91 -8.10
N GLY A 71 6.19 -12.02 -8.76
CA GLY A 71 5.66 -10.78 -9.31
C GLY A 71 5.28 -9.73 -8.26
N LEU A 72 5.66 -9.92 -6.99
CA LEU A 72 5.33 -9.02 -5.89
C LEU A 72 5.82 -7.59 -6.14
N ARG A 73 4.90 -6.63 -5.97
CA ARG A 73 5.16 -5.18 -6.05
C ARG A 73 4.90 -4.52 -4.70
N GLY A 74 5.69 -3.51 -4.36
CA GLY A 74 5.69 -2.83 -3.07
C GLY A 74 4.34 -2.24 -2.71
N ARG A 75 3.79 -2.68 -1.57
CA ARG A 75 2.44 -2.36 -1.10
C ARG A 75 2.31 -0.97 -0.45
N GLY A 76 3.43 -0.32 -0.14
CA GLY A 76 3.48 1.04 0.45
C GLY A 76 3.31 2.20 -0.55
N GLY A 77 2.52 2.06 -1.61
CA GLY A 77 2.24 3.16 -2.54
C GLY A 77 3.03 3.18 -3.84
N ALA A 78 4.36 3.04 -3.77
CA ALA A 78 5.23 3.21 -4.94
C ALA A 78 5.09 2.09 -6.02
N GLY A 79 4.55 0.92 -5.66
CA GLY A 79 4.33 -0.19 -6.60
C GLY A 79 5.60 -0.73 -7.29
N PHE A 80 6.79 -0.48 -6.72
CA PHE A 80 8.07 -0.94 -7.27
C PHE A 80 8.24 -2.47 -7.08
N PRO A 81 8.77 -3.24 -8.04
CA PRO A 81 8.94 -4.69 -7.89
C PRO A 81 9.84 -5.06 -6.71
N SER A 82 9.31 -5.78 -5.73
CA SER A 82 9.96 -5.96 -4.41
C SER A 82 11.25 -6.77 -4.52
N GLY A 83 11.21 -7.93 -5.16
CA GLY A 83 12.40 -8.76 -5.34
C GLY A 83 13.51 -8.07 -6.16
N LEU A 84 13.16 -7.16 -7.07
CA LEU A 84 14.16 -6.32 -7.76
C LEU A 84 14.81 -5.34 -6.78
N LYS A 85 14.00 -4.64 -5.96
CA LYS A 85 14.49 -3.71 -4.92
C LYS A 85 15.46 -4.41 -3.97
N TRP A 86 15.10 -5.61 -3.52
CA TRP A 86 15.90 -6.41 -2.58
C TRP A 86 17.24 -6.84 -3.17
N SER A 87 17.32 -7.00 -4.49
CA SER A 87 18.57 -7.33 -5.18
C SER A 87 19.54 -6.15 -5.38
N PHE A 88 19.18 -4.94 -4.96
CA PHE A 88 20.10 -3.79 -4.95
C PHE A 88 21.03 -3.76 -3.73
N MET A 89 20.74 -4.55 -2.69
CA MET A 89 21.59 -4.63 -1.50
C MET A 89 22.95 -5.27 -1.84
N PRO A 90 24.08 -4.76 -1.32
CA PRO A 90 25.40 -5.27 -1.65
C PRO A 90 25.57 -6.77 -1.38
N LYS A 91 26.19 -7.48 -2.34
CA LYS A 91 26.45 -8.93 -2.18
C LYS A 91 27.60 -9.19 -1.21
N THR A 92 28.68 -8.42 -1.33
CA THR A 92 29.82 -8.41 -0.41
C THR A 92 29.66 -7.27 0.58
N SER A 93 29.80 -7.53 1.88
CA SER A 93 29.95 -6.45 2.86
C SER A 93 31.29 -5.76 2.64
N ASP A 94 31.30 -4.44 2.76
CA ASP A 94 32.49 -3.58 2.74
C ASP A 94 33.00 -3.26 4.16
N GLY A 95 32.60 -4.06 5.14
CA GLY A 95 32.82 -3.83 6.57
C GLY A 95 31.67 -3.09 7.25
N ARG A 96 30.76 -2.42 6.51
CA ARG A 96 29.54 -1.88 7.09
C ARG A 96 28.50 -3.00 7.30
N PRO A 97 27.76 -3.00 8.44
CA PRO A 97 26.57 -3.83 8.57
C PRO A 97 25.54 -3.42 7.51
N SER A 98 24.78 -4.37 6.98
CA SER A 98 23.62 -4.05 6.14
C SER A 98 22.38 -4.01 7.03
N TYR A 99 21.57 -2.97 6.92
CA TYR A 99 20.34 -2.86 7.70
C TYR A 99 19.10 -3.09 6.85
N LEU A 100 18.07 -3.58 7.51
CA LEU A 100 16.73 -3.60 6.97
C LEU A 100 15.88 -2.67 7.82
N VAL A 101 15.71 -1.44 7.35
CA VAL A 101 14.79 -0.52 8.02
C VAL A 101 13.41 -0.77 7.46
N VAL A 102 12.47 -0.99 8.34
CA VAL A 102 11.18 -1.50 7.93
C VAL A 102 10.05 -0.74 8.54
N ASN A 103 9.08 -0.52 7.69
CA ASN A 103 7.70 -0.60 8.05
C ASN A 103 7.42 -2.15 7.91
N ALA A 104 7.82 -2.97 8.94
CA ALA A 104 8.05 -4.46 9.23
C ALA A 104 7.84 -5.67 8.24
N ASP A 105 8.68 -6.73 8.05
CA ASP A 105 10.16 -7.04 7.93
C ASP A 105 10.44 -8.32 7.04
N GLU A 106 11.46 -8.37 6.14
CA GLU A 106 12.07 -9.62 5.53
C GLU A 106 13.39 -9.50 4.69
N ARG A 107 14.19 -10.58 4.70
CA ARG A 107 15.65 -10.77 4.56
C ARG A 107 16.38 -10.25 3.29
N MET A 108 17.40 -9.39 3.49
CA MET A 108 18.29 -8.87 2.43
C MET A 108 19.79 -8.84 2.81
N ARG A 109 20.35 -9.96 3.34
CA ARG A 109 21.70 -10.00 3.95
C ARG A 109 21.88 -9.00 5.12
N ALA A 110 20.78 -8.53 5.70
CA ALA A 110 20.78 -7.56 6.79
C ALA A 110 21.14 -8.22 8.12
N SER A 111 21.97 -7.56 8.93
CA SER A 111 22.37 -8.03 10.26
C SER A 111 21.33 -7.72 11.34
N ALA A 112 20.51 -6.70 11.12
CA ALA A 112 19.37 -6.38 11.96
C ALA A 112 18.24 -5.73 11.15
N ALA A 113 17.01 -5.92 11.63
CA ALA A 113 15.84 -5.16 11.22
C ALA A 113 15.48 -4.07 12.22
N TYR A 114 15.03 -2.92 11.73
CA TYR A 114 14.45 -1.86 12.55
C TYR A 114 13.02 -1.61 12.13
N ILE A 115 12.06 -2.06 12.94
CA ILE A 115 10.64 -1.80 12.71
C ILE A 115 10.31 -0.40 13.23
N TYR A 116 10.03 0.54 12.32
CA TYR A 116 9.60 1.90 12.63
C TYR A 116 8.07 1.95 12.70
N ILE A 117 7.54 2.03 13.91
CA ILE A 117 6.09 2.15 14.19
C ILE A 117 5.67 3.61 14.23
N ARG A 118 4.44 3.90 13.77
CA ARG A 118 3.84 5.24 13.92
C ARG A 118 3.65 5.57 15.41
N GLY A 119 3.99 6.78 15.84
CA GLY A 119 4.00 7.15 17.27
C GLY A 119 2.67 6.96 18.00
N GLU A 120 1.57 7.19 17.29
CA GLU A 120 0.20 7.04 17.80
C GLU A 120 -0.22 5.57 17.98
N TYR A 121 0.48 4.61 17.36
CA TYR A 121 0.18 3.18 17.43
C TYR A 121 0.80 2.54 18.69
N VAL A 122 0.45 3.07 19.86
CA VAL A 122 1.02 2.67 21.15
C VAL A 122 0.66 1.22 21.50
N ASN A 123 -0.62 0.84 21.35
CA ASN A 123 -1.10 -0.50 21.69
C ASN A 123 -0.53 -1.55 20.74
N GLU A 124 -0.46 -1.23 19.45
CA GLU A 124 0.09 -2.07 18.40
C GLU A 124 1.60 -2.24 18.59
N ARG A 125 2.32 -1.19 19.00
CA ARG A 125 3.73 -1.29 19.39
C ARG A 125 3.92 -2.21 20.60
N LEU A 126 3.12 -2.06 21.65
CA LEU A 126 3.21 -2.90 22.85
C LEU A 126 2.92 -4.38 22.53
N ASN A 127 1.93 -4.64 21.68
CA ASN A 127 1.67 -5.99 21.15
C ASN A 127 2.86 -6.52 20.33
N LEU A 128 3.46 -5.71 19.46
CA LEU A 128 4.62 -6.12 18.68
C LEU A 128 5.87 -6.34 19.56
N GLU A 129 6.08 -5.53 20.60
CA GLU A 129 7.15 -5.70 21.58
C GLU A 129 6.99 -6.99 22.39
N ARG A 130 5.75 -7.35 22.75
CA ARG A 130 5.44 -8.66 23.34
C ARG A 130 5.71 -9.81 22.36
N ALA A 131 5.21 -9.73 21.12
CA ALA A 131 5.44 -10.76 20.11
C ALA A 131 6.94 -10.93 19.79
N ARG A 132 7.69 -9.83 19.73
CA ARG A 132 9.15 -9.82 19.62
C ARG A 132 9.78 -10.53 20.81
N LYS A 133 9.41 -10.19 22.04
CA LYS A 133 9.93 -10.85 23.25
C LYS A 133 9.70 -12.36 23.21
N GLU A 134 8.48 -12.82 22.91
CA GLU A 134 8.18 -14.25 22.77
C GLU A 134 9.04 -14.92 21.67
N ALA A 135 9.31 -14.24 20.55
CA ALA A 135 10.17 -14.74 19.48
C ALA A 135 11.66 -14.83 19.89
N TYR A 136 12.18 -13.89 20.68
CA TYR A 136 13.53 -13.98 21.26
C TYR A 136 13.62 -15.11 22.30
N GLU A 137 12.63 -15.23 23.19
CA GLU A 137 12.58 -16.30 24.20
C GLU A 137 12.49 -17.71 23.56
N ALA A 138 11.85 -17.82 22.40
CA ALA A 138 11.78 -19.04 21.60
C ALA A 138 13.01 -19.28 20.69
N GLY A 139 14.03 -18.41 20.69
CA GLY A 139 15.21 -18.52 19.83
C GLY A 139 14.92 -18.35 18.32
N LEU A 140 13.79 -17.72 17.97
CA LEU A 140 13.39 -17.45 16.59
C LEU A 140 14.10 -16.20 16.02
N LEU A 141 14.54 -15.30 16.90
CA LEU A 141 15.29 -14.07 16.63
C LEU A 141 16.54 -13.97 17.52
N GLY A 142 17.43 -13.05 17.19
CA GLY A 142 18.69 -12.81 17.89
C GLY A 142 19.83 -13.67 17.35
N LYS A 143 20.75 -14.10 18.23
CA LYS A 143 21.85 -14.99 17.86
C LYS A 143 21.33 -16.35 17.40
N ASN A 144 21.86 -16.87 16.31
CA ASN A 144 21.48 -18.16 15.72
C ASN A 144 19.95 -18.27 15.53
N ALA A 145 19.35 -17.24 14.92
CA ALA A 145 17.91 -17.12 14.70
C ALA A 145 17.31 -18.37 14.05
N CYS A 146 16.23 -18.91 14.64
CA CYS A 146 15.61 -20.17 14.26
C CYS A 146 16.57 -21.39 14.25
N GLY A 147 17.72 -21.31 14.93
CA GLY A 147 18.75 -22.35 14.94
C GLY A 147 19.44 -22.56 13.59
N SER A 148 19.55 -21.53 12.74
CA SER A 148 20.03 -21.64 11.35
C SER A 148 21.51 -21.30 11.11
N GLY A 149 22.24 -20.87 12.14
CA GLY A 149 23.59 -20.28 12.02
C GLY A 149 23.61 -18.83 11.51
N TYR A 150 22.48 -18.11 11.58
CA TYR A 150 22.38 -16.70 11.14
C TYR A 150 21.98 -15.83 12.32
N ASP A 151 22.80 -14.83 12.67
CA ASP A 151 22.46 -13.84 13.69
C ASP A 151 21.57 -12.74 13.08
N PHE A 152 20.42 -12.46 13.70
CA PHE A 152 19.48 -11.45 13.21
C PHE A 152 18.66 -10.84 14.34
N ASP A 153 18.98 -9.60 14.70
CA ASP A 153 18.24 -8.84 15.70
C ASP A 153 17.09 -8.03 15.07
N VAL A 154 16.00 -7.87 15.83
CA VAL A 154 14.88 -7.00 15.46
C VAL A 154 14.73 -5.93 16.53
N HIS A 155 14.91 -4.67 16.14
CA HIS A 155 14.66 -3.52 16.98
C HIS A 155 13.30 -2.93 16.64
N ILE A 156 12.62 -2.37 17.64
CA ILE A 156 11.38 -1.60 17.44
C ILE A 156 11.70 -0.17 17.82
N HIS A 157 11.47 0.74 16.87
CA HIS A 157 11.59 2.18 17.02
C HIS A 157 10.22 2.80 16.70
N TYR A 158 9.97 4.03 17.12
CA TYR A 158 8.70 4.69 16.84
C TYR A 158 8.85 6.18 16.62
N GLY A 159 8.04 6.71 15.70
CA GLY A 159 7.94 8.14 15.44
C GLY A 159 7.09 8.88 16.48
N ALA A 160 6.72 10.12 16.17
CA ALA A 160 5.91 10.98 17.05
C ALA A 160 4.93 11.85 16.24
N GLY A 161 3.99 11.24 15.51
CA GLY A 161 2.93 11.96 14.80
C GLY A 161 3.38 12.79 13.60
N ALA A 162 4.11 12.17 12.65
CA ALA A 162 4.52 12.83 11.41
C ALA A 162 4.38 11.88 10.21
N TYR A 163 3.46 12.17 9.29
CA TYR A 163 3.24 11.37 8.07
C TYR A 163 4.45 11.41 7.12
N ILE A 164 5.19 12.52 7.08
CA ILE A 164 6.41 12.64 6.27
C ILE A 164 7.50 11.64 6.69
N CYS A 165 7.57 11.25 7.97
CA CYS A 165 8.47 10.19 8.44
C CYS A 165 8.09 8.79 7.92
N GLY A 166 6.98 8.64 7.21
CA GLY A 166 6.64 7.44 6.45
C GLY A 166 7.31 7.35 5.07
N GLU A 167 7.91 8.44 4.56
CA GLU A 167 8.71 8.39 3.33
C GLU A 167 10.05 7.70 3.59
N GLU A 168 10.49 6.91 2.61
CA GLU A 168 11.65 6.02 2.69
C GLU A 168 12.93 6.67 3.26
N THR A 169 13.32 7.88 2.85
CA THR A 169 14.55 8.52 3.35
C THR A 169 14.33 9.40 4.56
N ALA A 170 13.15 10.00 4.70
CA ALA A 170 12.77 10.72 5.93
C ALA A 170 12.71 9.79 7.16
N LEU A 171 12.25 8.55 6.96
CA LEU A 171 12.21 7.50 7.98
C LEU A 171 13.63 7.19 8.49
N LEU A 172 14.62 7.08 7.60
CA LEU A 172 16.03 6.87 7.97
C LEU A 172 16.58 8.02 8.82
N GLU A 173 16.35 9.28 8.40
CA GLU A 173 16.77 10.46 9.16
C GLU A 173 16.09 10.52 10.54
N SER A 174 14.80 10.19 10.63
CA SER A 174 14.09 10.11 11.91
C SER A 174 14.66 9.03 12.84
N LEU A 175 15.05 7.87 12.30
CA LEU A 175 15.62 6.76 13.08
C LEU A 175 17.06 7.07 13.53
N GLU A 176 17.78 7.89 12.77
CA GLU A 176 19.06 8.48 13.16
C GLU A 176 18.95 9.57 14.25
N GLY A 177 17.76 9.83 14.77
CA GLY A 177 17.52 10.85 15.81
C GLY A 177 17.51 12.29 15.27
N LYS A 178 17.45 12.47 13.96
CA LYS A 178 17.34 13.79 13.31
C LYS A 178 15.87 14.12 13.03
N GLN A 179 15.62 15.31 12.50
CA GLN A 179 14.31 15.65 11.94
C GLN A 179 14.01 14.76 10.73
N GLY A 180 12.77 14.25 10.61
CA GLY A 180 12.31 13.42 9.48
C GLY A 180 12.14 14.22 8.18
N LYS A 181 13.25 14.71 7.63
CA LYS A 181 13.35 15.47 6.39
C LYS A 181 13.97 14.56 5.31
N PRO A 182 13.29 14.29 4.17
CA PRO A 182 13.82 13.39 3.14
C PRO A 182 15.24 13.73 2.67
N ARG A 183 16.04 12.69 2.42
CA ARG A 183 17.30 12.84 1.67
C ARG A 183 17.02 13.02 0.18
N LEU A 184 17.80 13.87 -0.47
CA LEU A 184 17.91 13.87 -1.93
C LEU A 184 18.49 12.52 -2.39
N LYS A 185 17.98 12.00 -3.52
CA LYS A 185 18.48 10.80 -4.20
C LYS A 185 19.17 11.27 -5.48
N PRO A 186 20.43 10.90 -5.79
CA PRO A 186 21.34 10.04 -5.01
C PRO A 186 21.97 10.71 -3.78
N PRO A 187 22.54 9.94 -2.83
CA PRO A 187 22.67 8.47 -2.83
C PRO A 187 21.34 7.77 -2.51
N PHE A 188 21.15 6.58 -3.10
CA PHE A 188 20.01 5.72 -2.76
C PHE A 188 20.27 4.97 -1.44
N PRO A 189 19.22 4.66 -0.65
CA PRO A 189 19.36 3.90 0.60
C PRO A 189 20.17 2.60 0.48
N ALA A 190 20.03 1.87 -0.64
CA ALA A 190 20.75 0.61 -0.87
C ALA A 190 22.29 0.78 -0.90
N ASN A 191 22.79 2.00 -1.16
CA ASN A 191 24.21 2.33 -1.14
C ASN A 191 24.63 3.01 0.19
N ALA A 192 23.80 3.93 0.68
CA ALA A 192 24.02 4.70 1.91
C ALA A 192 22.68 5.14 2.54
N GLY A 193 22.13 4.26 3.38
CA GLY A 193 20.88 4.42 4.12
C GLY A 193 21.13 4.69 5.60
N LEU A 194 20.53 3.89 6.48
CA LEU A 194 20.58 4.05 7.94
C LEU A 194 22.02 4.02 8.45
N TYR A 195 22.40 5.03 9.26
CA TYR A 195 23.77 5.23 9.76
C TYR A 195 24.82 5.22 8.63
N GLY A 196 24.43 5.72 7.45
CA GLY A 196 25.24 5.67 6.23
C GLY A 196 25.47 4.27 5.66
N CYS A 197 24.84 3.23 6.20
CA CYS A 197 25.03 1.83 5.82
C CYS A 197 24.01 1.38 4.75
N PRO A 198 24.32 0.37 3.92
CA PRO A 198 23.38 -0.18 2.95
C PRO A 198 22.04 -0.54 3.60
N THR A 199 20.94 0.01 3.10
CA THR A 199 19.60 -0.18 3.68
C THR A 199 18.52 -0.22 2.61
N THR A 200 17.55 -1.10 2.75
CA THR A 200 16.32 -1.06 1.94
C THR A 200 15.11 -0.84 2.84
N VAL A 201 14.23 0.09 2.47
CA VAL A 201 12.96 0.32 3.17
C VAL A 201 11.81 -0.42 2.49
N THR A 202 11.05 -1.19 3.25
CA THR A 202 9.85 -1.92 2.79
C THR A 202 8.65 -1.61 3.69
N ASN A 203 7.43 -1.88 3.19
CA ASN A 203 6.15 -1.65 3.86
C ASN A 203 5.53 -2.96 4.35
N VAL A 204 4.74 -2.89 5.44
CA VAL A 204 4.46 -4.06 6.29
C VAL A 204 3.88 -5.21 5.49
N GLU A 205 2.85 -4.90 4.72
CA GLU A 205 2.16 -5.86 3.88
C GLU A 205 3.07 -6.46 2.79
N THR A 206 4.06 -5.73 2.29
CA THR A 206 4.99 -6.23 1.24
C THR A 206 5.82 -7.41 1.72
N VAL A 207 6.01 -7.51 3.02
CA VAL A 207 7.20 -8.16 3.56
C VAL A 207 6.78 -9.09 4.73
N ALA A 208 5.61 -8.86 5.33
CA ALA A 208 4.82 -9.85 6.06
C ALA A 208 4.16 -10.91 5.15
N VAL A 209 3.95 -10.66 3.85
CA VAL A 209 3.45 -11.71 2.91
C VAL A 209 4.54 -12.65 2.44
N SER A 210 5.80 -12.21 2.36
CA SER A 210 6.87 -12.99 1.76
C SER A 210 7.18 -14.32 2.47
N PRO A 211 7.00 -14.50 3.81
CA PRO A 211 7.21 -15.82 4.41
C PRO A 211 6.19 -16.82 3.87
N THR A 212 4.96 -16.37 3.62
CA THR A 212 3.89 -17.18 3.04
C THR A 212 4.13 -17.44 1.54
N ILE A 213 4.65 -16.46 0.78
CA ILE A 213 5.08 -16.67 -0.61
C ILE A 213 6.18 -17.75 -0.68
N LEU A 214 7.20 -17.66 0.18
CA LEU A 214 8.31 -18.61 0.23
C LEU A 214 7.90 -20.01 0.70
N ARG A 215 6.83 -20.13 1.51
CA ARG A 215 6.26 -21.41 1.96
C ARG A 215 5.30 -22.04 0.95
N ARG A 216 4.38 -21.27 0.36
CA ARG A 216 3.34 -21.75 -0.57
C ARG A 216 3.81 -21.84 -2.03
N GLY A 217 4.91 -21.16 -2.37
CA GLY A 217 5.48 -21.11 -3.71
C GLY A 217 5.16 -19.79 -4.42
N PRO A 218 6.11 -19.22 -5.19
CA PRO A 218 5.89 -17.96 -5.88
C PRO A 218 4.85 -18.07 -7.01
N GLU A 219 4.68 -19.23 -7.63
CA GLU A 219 3.69 -19.47 -8.67
C GLU A 219 2.25 -19.38 -8.15
N TRP A 220 2.00 -19.83 -6.90
CA TRP A 220 0.70 -19.67 -6.23
C TRP A 220 0.36 -18.19 -6.07
N PHE A 221 1.29 -17.39 -5.55
CA PHE A 221 1.08 -15.94 -5.40
C PHE A 221 0.95 -15.23 -6.76
N ALA A 222 1.73 -15.66 -7.76
CA ALA A 222 1.67 -15.13 -9.12
C ALA A 222 0.38 -15.49 -9.88
N SER A 223 -0.37 -16.51 -9.43
CA SER A 223 -1.64 -16.93 -10.02
C SER A 223 -2.82 -15.99 -9.75
N PHE A 224 -2.68 -15.11 -8.75
CA PHE A 224 -3.65 -14.09 -8.41
C PHE A 224 -3.40 -12.78 -9.16
N GLY A 225 -4.47 -12.13 -9.61
CA GLY A 225 -4.46 -10.85 -10.29
C GLY A 225 -3.95 -10.90 -11.73
N ARG A 226 -3.87 -9.73 -12.37
CA ARG A 226 -3.37 -9.62 -13.75
C ARG A 226 -1.85 -9.77 -13.81
N LYS A 227 -1.34 -10.08 -15.00
CA LYS A 227 0.09 -9.97 -15.32
C LYS A 227 0.63 -8.60 -14.87
N ASN A 228 1.83 -8.59 -14.27
CA ASN A 228 2.49 -7.43 -13.63
C ASN A 228 1.77 -6.86 -12.38
N ASN A 229 0.70 -7.50 -11.90
CA ASN A 229 -0.15 -7.01 -10.81
C ASN A 229 -0.50 -8.16 -9.85
N SER A 230 0.48 -8.99 -9.54
CA SER A 230 0.26 -10.27 -8.89
C SER A 230 -0.03 -10.21 -7.38
N GLY A 231 -0.76 -11.22 -6.91
CA GLY A 231 -0.95 -11.54 -5.50
C GLY A 231 -2.25 -11.05 -4.89
N THR A 232 -2.30 -11.06 -3.56
CA THR A 232 -3.37 -10.47 -2.75
C THR A 232 -3.01 -9.06 -2.30
N LYS A 233 -4.00 -8.28 -1.87
CA LYS A 233 -3.84 -6.93 -1.33
C LYS A 233 -4.80 -6.69 -0.17
N LEU A 234 -4.32 -6.06 0.90
CA LEU A 234 -5.17 -5.47 1.94
C LEU A 234 -5.83 -4.20 1.40
N PHE A 235 -7.14 -4.20 1.27
CA PHE A 235 -7.96 -3.04 0.91
C PHE A 235 -8.57 -2.45 2.17
N CYS A 236 -8.33 -1.16 2.43
CA CYS A 236 -8.95 -0.43 3.53
C CYS A 236 -10.06 0.46 2.96
N VAL A 237 -11.31 -0.01 2.98
CA VAL A 237 -12.44 0.73 2.39
C VAL A 237 -13.10 1.60 3.46
N SER A 238 -13.22 2.89 3.16
CA SER A 238 -13.60 3.95 4.10
C SER A 238 -14.49 5.00 3.42
N GLY A 239 -15.04 5.92 4.20
CA GLY A 239 -15.97 6.94 3.70
C GLY A 239 -17.41 6.43 3.61
N HIS A 240 -18.13 6.84 2.56
CA HIS A 240 -19.58 6.70 2.44
C HIS A 240 -20.01 5.33 1.86
N VAL A 241 -19.58 4.24 2.52
CA VAL A 241 -20.07 2.87 2.33
C VAL A 241 -20.92 2.42 3.52
N ASN A 242 -21.78 1.42 3.34
CA ASN A 242 -22.67 0.96 4.41
C ASN A 242 -21.94 0.23 5.55
N LYS A 243 -20.83 -0.46 5.24
CA LYS A 243 -19.98 -1.18 6.21
C LYS A 243 -18.49 -0.94 5.89
N PRO A 244 -17.87 0.15 6.38
CA PRO A 244 -16.44 0.38 6.22
C PRO A 244 -15.63 -0.75 6.84
N CYS A 245 -14.64 -1.28 6.12
CA CYS A 245 -13.83 -2.42 6.58
C CYS A 245 -12.45 -2.46 5.93
N THR A 246 -11.50 -3.12 6.60
CA THR A 246 -10.27 -3.60 5.98
C THR A 246 -10.43 -5.07 5.63
N VAL A 247 -10.12 -5.46 4.39
CA VAL A 247 -10.24 -6.84 3.90
C VAL A 247 -9.07 -7.18 2.98
N GLU A 248 -8.51 -8.38 3.10
CA GLU A 248 -7.58 -8.91 2.08
C GLU A 248 -8.39 -9.37 0.87
N GLU A 249 -7.95 -9.13 -0.36
CA GLU A 249 -8.66 -9.64 -1.54
C GLU A 249 -7.70 -9.83 -2.72
N GLU A 250 -8.16 -10.49 -3.79
CA GLU A 250 -7.34 -10.66 -5.00
C GLU A 250 -6.97 -9.30 -5.60
N MET A 251 -5.71 -9.11 -6.01
CA MET A 251 -5.35 -7.98 -6.88
C MET A 251 -6.19 -8.00 -8.16
N SER A 252 -6.41 -6.83 -8.76
CA SER A 252 -7.20 -6.68 -9.99
C SER A 252 -8.70 -6.98 -9.86
N ILE A 253 -9.24 -7.19 -8.65
CA ILE A 253 -10.70 -7.18 -8.40
C ILE A 253 -11.34 -5.88 -8.93
N PRO A 254 -12.54 -5.91 -9.55
CA PRO A 254 -13.27 -4.69 -9.90
C PRO A 254 -13.59 -3.82 -8.66
N LEU A 255 -13.39 -2.50 -8.74
CA LEU A 255 -13.66 -1.58 -7.62
C LEU A 255 -15.11 -1.66 -7.13
N LYS A 256 -16.06 -1.79 -8.06
CA LYS A 256 -17.48 -1.99 -7.79
C LYS A 256 -17.75 -3.29 -7.03
N GLU A 257 -17.14 -4.39 -7.45
CA GLU A 257 -17.28 -5.70 -6.79
C GLU A 257 -16.72 -5.65 -5.36
N LEU A 258 -15.56 -5.02 -5.16
CA LEU A 258 -14.95 -4.84 -3.83
C LEU A 258 -15.90 -4.11 -2.87
N ILE A 259 -16.48 -2.99 -3.29
CA ILE A 259 -17.39 -2.16 -2.47
C ILE A 259 -18.71 -2.88 -2.21
N GLU A 260 -19.35 -3.43 -3.24
CA GLU A 260 -20.66 -4.10 -3.09
C GLU A 260 -20.54 -5.39 -2.26
N ARG A 261 -19.56 -6.26 -2.53
CA ARG A 261 -19.42 -7.53 -1.80
C ARG A 261 -18.97 -7.36 -0.36
N HIS A 262 -17.91 -6.59 -0.10
CA HIS A 262 -17.29 -6.57 1.23
C HIS A 262 -17.81 -5.45 2.12
N CYS A 263 -18.23 -4.33 1.54
CA CYS A 263 -18.64 -3.14 2.30
C CYS A 263 -20.17 -2.93 2.31
N GLY A 264 -20.93 -3.86 1.71
CA GLY A 264 -22.38 -3.77 1.58
C GLY A 264 -22.84 -2.62 0.69
N GLY A 265 -22.01 -2.19 -0.25
CA GLY A 265 -22.32 -1.13 -1.21
C GLY A 265 -22.12 0.30 -0.70
N VAL A 266 -22.30 1.25 -1.62
CA VAL A 266 -22.28 2.69 -1.35
C VAL A 266 -23.52 3.07 -0.52
N ARG A 267 -23.39 4.07 0.37
CA ARG A 267 -24.52 4.59 1.13
C ARG A 267 -25.60 5.13 0.19
N GLY A 268 -26.81 4.58 0.25
CA GLY A 268 -27.90 4.91 -0.68
C GLY A 268 -27.81 4.23 -2.05
N GLY A 269 -26.96 3.21 -2.20
CA GLY A 269 -26.78 2.44 -3.43
C GLY A 269 -25.74 3.02 -4.39
N TRP A 270 -25.28 2.20 -5.34
CA TRP A 270 -24.18 2.55 -6.26
C TRP A 270 -24.43 3.82 -7.09
N ASP A 271 -25.68 4.11 -7.44
CA ASP A 271 -26.01 5.34 -8.18
C ASP A 271 -25.94 6.61 -7.34
N ASN A 272 -25.82 6.50 -6.01
CA ASN A 272 -25.49 7.62 -5.14
C ASN A 272 -23.98 7.92 -5.09
N LEU A 273 -23.13 7.12 -5.75
CA LEU A 273 -21.70 7.38 -5.83
C LEU A 273 -21.40 8.69 -6.58
N LEU A 274 -20.53 9.52 -6.01
CA LEU A 274 -19.98 10.72 -6.66
C LEU A 274 -18.57 10.42 -7.18
N ALA A 275 -17.67 10.03 -6.28
CA ALA A 275 -16.27 9.76 -6.60
C ALA A 275 -15.61 8.81 -5.59
N VAL A 276 -14.47 8.23 -5.98
CA VAL A 276 -13.64 7.38 -5.11
C VAL A 276 -12.18 7.80 -5.21
N ILE A 277 -11.48 7.93 -4.10
CA ILE A 277 -10.00 7.97 -4.09
C ILE A 277 -9.52 6.51 -3.87
N PRO A 278 -8.97 5.83 -4.89
CA PRO A 278 -8.76 4.38 -4.83
C PRO A 278 -7.52 3.94 -4.00
N GLY A 279 -6.59 4.85 -3.70
CA GLY A 279 -5.24 4.48 -3.25
C GLY A 279 -4.69 5.25 -2.05
N GLY A 280 -5.55 5.80 -1.21
CA GLY A 280 -5.21 6.76 -0.16
C GLY A 280 -5.09 8.19 -0.70
N SER A 281 -4.97 9.17 0.19
CA SER A 281 -5.08 10.60 -0.14
C SER A 281 -4.07 11.14 -1.16
N SER A 282 -3.04 10.37 -1.53
CA SER A 282 -1.98 10.77 -2.44
C SER A 282 -2.29 10.52 -3.92
N VAL A 283 -3.43 9.91 -4.25
CA VAL A 283 -3.81 9.62 -5.65
C VAL A 283 -5.03 10.43 -6.09
N PRO A 284 -5.12 10.81 -7.39
CA PRO A 284 -6.31 11.46 -7.95
C PRO A 284 -7.61 10.67 -7.70
N LEU A 285 -8.70 11.39 -7.42
CA LEU A 285 -10.04 10.81 -7.35
C LEU A 285 -10.53 10.34 -8.73
N LEU A 286 -11.32 9.28 -8.73
CA LEU A 286 -12.03 8.75 -9.89
C LEU A 286 -13.51 9.16 -9.83
N PRO A 287 -14.09 9.73 -10.90
CA PRO A 287 -15.53 9.95 -11.00
C PRO A 287 -16.28 8.62 -11.21
N LYS A 288 -17.56 8.53 -10.79
CA LYS A 288 -18.38 7.31 -10.86
C LYS A 288 -18.22 6.50 -12.16
N HIS A 289 -18.27 7.16 -13.32
CA HIS A 289 -18.25 6.47 -14.62
C HIS A 289 -16.95 5.69 -14.90
N ILE A 290 -15.84 6.02 -14.24
CA ILE A 290 -14.61 5.21 -14.28
C ILE A 290 -14.70 4.08 -13.23
N CYS A 291 -15.26 4.38 -12.06
CA CYS A 291 -15.43 3.42 -10.97
C CYS A 291 -16.33 2.22 -11.31
N ASP A 292 -17.21 2.35 -12.32
CA ASP A 292 -18.11 1.28 -12.75
C ASP A 292 -17.35 0.02 -13.25
N ASP A 293 -16.23 0.19 -13.99
CA ASP A 293 -15.49 -0.90 -14.63
C ASP A 293 -14.00 -1.02 -14.21
N VAL A 294 -13.46 -0.06 -13.44
CA VAL A 294 -12.02 -0.04 -13.12
C VAL A 294 -11.60 -1.20 -12.20
N LEU A 295 -10.45 -1.80 -12.51
CA LEU A 295 -9.84 -2.85 -11.71
C LEU A 295 -8.88 -2.27 -10.67
N MET A 296 -8.90 -2.85 -9.47
CA MET A 296 -8.06 -2.45 -8.34
C MET A 296 -6.66 -3.06 -8.44
N ASP A 297 -5.88 -2.52 -9.36
CA ASP A 297 -4.45 -2.80 -9.48
C ASP A 297 -3.63 -1.58 -9.94
N TYR A 298 -2.30 -1.71 -9.93
CA TYR A 298 -1.40 -0.58 -10.20
C TYR A 298 -1.52 -0.06 -11.63
N ASP A 299 -1.63 -0.96 -12.62
CA ASP A 299 -1.53 -0.58 -14.02
C ASP A 299 -2.88 -0.09 -14.58
N ALA A 300 -4.00 -0.67 -14.12
CA ALA A 300 -5.35 -0.21 -14.47
C ALA A 300 -5.63 1.19 -13.90
N LEU A 301 -5.36 1.40 -12.60
CA LEU A 301 -5.56 2.71 -11.96
C LEU A 301 -4.62 3.78 -12.54
N LYS A 302 -3.39 3.41 -12.92
CA LYS A 302 -2.47 4.30 -13.64
C LYS A 302 -2.97 4.66 -15.04
N ALA A 303 -3.59 3.71 -15.76
CA ALA A 303 -4.14 3.96 -17.10
C ALA A 303 -5.30 4.96 -17.08
N VAL A 304 -6.08 5.01 -15.99
CA VAL A 304 -7.14 6.02 -15.75
C VAL A 304 -6.65 7.24 -14.95
N THR A 305 -5.37 7.59 -15.11
CA THR A 305 -4.71 8.76 -14.51
C THR A 305 -4.80 8.90 -12.98
N SER A 306 -5.00 7.79 -12.27
CA SER A 306 -4.91 7.69 -10.81
C SER A 306 -3.78 6.71 -10.40
N GLY A 307 -3.91 6.01 -9.29
CA GLY A 307 -2.97 4.97 -8.86
C GLY A 307 -3.52 4.11 -7.72
N LEU A 308 -3.00 2.90 -7.57
CA LEU A 308 -3.41 2.00 -6.47
C LEU A 308 -2.93 2.48 -5.10
N GLY A 309 -1.82 3.21 -5.03
CA GLY A 309 -1.27 3.70 -3.77
C GLY A 309 -1.17 2.59 -2.70
N THR A 310 -1.71 2.85 -1.51
CA THR A 310 -1.79 1.85 -0.42
C THR A 310 -3.03 0.94 -0.50
N ALA A 311 -3.88 1.12 -1.52
CA ALA A 311 -5.23 0.56 -1.64
C ALA A 311 -6.17 0.92 -0.48
N ALA A 312 -5.97 2.09 0.13
CA ALA A 312 -6.94 2.72 1.02
C ALA A 312 -8.03 3.43 0.20
N VAL A 313 -9.16 2.76 -0.01
CA VAL A 313 -10.26 3.25 -0.82
C VAL A 313 -11.11 4.22 0.01
N ILE A 314 -11.25 5.47 -0.44
CA ILE A 314 -12.09 6.50 0.19
C ILE A 314 -13.27 6.77 -0.73
N VAL A 315 -14.45 6.30 -0.34
CA VAL A 315 -15.70 6.44 -1.11
C VAL A 315 -16.42 7.73 -0.70
N MET A 316 -16.87 8.51 -1.68
CA MET A 316 -17.64 9.73 -1.50
C MET A 316 -18.94 9.65 -2.30
N ASP A 317 -20.07 9.74 -1.60
CA ASP A 317 -21.40 9.80 -2.21
C ASP A 317 -21.80 11.25 -2.57
N LYS A 318 -22.91 11.42 -3.29
CA LYS A 318 -23.41 12.73 -3.78
C LYS A 318 -23.80 13.73 -2.69
N SER A 319 -23.90 13.31 -1.42
CA SER A 319 -24.13 14.24 -0.29
C SER A 319 -22.87 15.02 0.12
N THR A 320 -21.70 14.62 -0.40
CA THR A 320 -20.39 15.19 -0.02
C THR A 320 -20.09 16.46 -0.80
N ASP A 321 -19.68 17.53 -0.11
CA ASP A 321 -18.98 18.64 -0.76
C ASP A 321 -17.53 18.19 -1.09
N VAL A 322 -17.36 17.54 -2.23
CA VAL A 322 -16.06 16.96 -2.64
C VAL A 322 -14.93 17.99 -2.68
N VAL A 323 -15.24 19.26 -2.95
CA VAL A 323 -14.24 20.35 -2.94
C VAL A 323 -13.76 20.63 -1.51
N ASP A 324 -14.62 20.54 -0.50
CA ASP A 324 -14.23 20.64 0.90
C ASP A 324 -13.41 19.42 1.34
N ALA A 325 -13.79 18.21 0.90
CA ALA A 325 -13.00 17.00 1.15
C ALA A 325 -11.56 17.13 0.59
N ILE A 326 -11.40 17.60 -0.65
CA ILE A 326 -10.07 17.83 -1.25
C ILE A 326 -9.36 19.03 -0.59
N ALA A 327 -10.06 20.10 -0.20
CA ALA A 327 -9.46 21.20 0.58
C ALA A 327 -8.89 20.70 1.91
N ARG A 328 -9.60 19.80 2.60
CA ARG A 328 -9.17 19.18 3.86
C ARG A 328 -7.97 18.25 3.68
N LEU A 329 -7.84 17.60 2.51
CA LEU A 329 -6.62 16.86 2.13
C LEU A 329 -5.45 17.80 1.81
N SER A 330 -5.68 18.92 1.12
CA SER A 330 -4.65 19.95 0.92
C SER A 330 -4.16 20.55 2.24
N TYR A 331 -5.06 20.78 3.22
CA TYR A 331 -4.67 21.17 4.58
C TYR A 331 -3.83 20.09 5.26
N PHE A 332 -4.19 18.81 5.12
CA PHE A 332 -3.38 17.71 5.64
C PHE A 332 -1.97 17.72 5.04
N TYR A 333 -1.82 17.87 3.72
CA TYR A 333 -0.49 17.95 3.09
C TYR A 333 0.31 19.21 3.47
N LYS A 334 -0.36 20.34 3.78
CA LYS A 334 0.28 21.51 4.38
C LYS A 334 0.79 21.21 5.80
N HIS A 335 -0.02 20.54 6.63
CA HIS A 335 0.31 20.24 8.02
C HIS A 335 1.45 19.21 8.11
N GLU A 336 1.35 18.15 7.32
CA GLU A 336 2.27 17.02 7.28
C GLU A 336 3.46 17.20 6.30
N SER A 337 3.85 18.45 6.04
CA SER A 337 5.04 18.78 5.26
C SER A 337 6.21 19.11 6.18
N CYS A 338 7.37 18.46 5.98
CA CYS A 338 8.59 18.73 6.76
C CYS A 338 9.22 20.12 6.51
N GLY A 339 8.68 20.91 5.57
CA GLY A 339 9.15 22.26 5.26
C GLY A 339 10.54 22.34 4.60
N GLN A 340 11.15 21.22 4.22
CA GLN A 340 12.51 21.20 3.68
C GLN A 340 12.64 21.90 2.31
N CYS A 341 11.92 21.41 1.29
CA CYS A 341 12.00 21.97 -0.06
C CYS A 341 10.96 23.09 -0.25
N THR A 342 11.41 24.24 -0.77
CA THR A 342 10.56 25.43 -1.00
C THR A 342 9.28 25.14 -1.81
N PRO A 343 9.31 24.35 -2.92
CA PRO A 343 8.09 24.05 -3.68
C PRO A 343 7.00 23.36 -2.86
N CYS A 344 7.37 22.48 -1.93
CA CYS A 344 6.40 21.83 -1.04
C CYS A 344 6.02 22.75 0.14
N ARG A 345 7.00 23.36 0.81
CA ARG A 345 6.77 24.22 1.99
C ARG A 345 5.80 25.36 1.69
N GLU A 346 6.07 26.13 0.64
CA GLU A 346 5.21 27.27 0.26
C GLU A 346 3.99 26.79 -0.56
N GLY A 347 4.22 25.88 -1.52
CA GLY A 347 3.20 25.47 -2.48
C GLY A 347 2.04 24.69 -1.89
N THR A 348 2.25 23.86 -0.86
CA THR A 348 1.13 23.16 -0.18
C THR A 348 0.28 24.13 0.64
N GLY A 349 0.90 25.12 1.29
CA GLY A 349 0.20 26.21 1.95
C GLY A 349 -0.63 27.03 0.98
N TRP A 350 -0.06 27.39 -0.17
CA TRP A 350 -0.75 28.14 -1.21
C TRP A 350 -1.89 27.35 -1.85
N LEU A 351 -1.67 26.06 -2.14
CA LEU A 351 -2.72 25.15 -2.66
C LEU A 351 -3.91 25.07 -1.71
N TRP A 352 -3.66 24.91 -0.40
CA TRP A 352 -4.74 24.93 0.59
C TRP A 352 -5.51 26.27 0.57
N MET A 353 -4.83 27.42 0.52
CA MET A 353 -5.48 28.72 0.42
C MET A 353 -6.33 28.87 -0.85
N ILE A 354 -5.88 28.33 -1.99
CA ILE A 354 -6.65 28.30 -3.24
C ILE A 354 -7.89 27.41 -3.06
N MET A 355 -7.75 26.23 -2.45
CA MET A 355 -8.86 25.29 -2.25
C MET A 355 -9.94 25.83 -1.29
N GLU A 356 -9.57 26.50 -0.19
CA GLU A 356 -10.55 27.15 0.70
C GLU A 356 -11.29 28.30 -0.02
N ARG A 357 -10.60 29.07 -0.87
CA ARG A 357 -11.25 30.10 -1.71
C ARG A 357 -12.21 29.48 -2.72
N LEU A 358 -11.82 28.41 -3.40
CA LEU A 358 -12.70 27.69 -4.35
C LEU A 358 -13.94 27.12 -3.66
N LYS A 359 -13.78 26.49 -2.50
CA LYS A 359 -14.88 26.05 -1.62
C LYS A 359 -15.82 27.20 -1.25
N GLY A 360 -15.29 28.35 -0.84
CA GLY A 360 -16.07 29.55 -0.53
C GLY A 360 -16.85 30.08 -1.74
N LEU A 361 -16.19 30.24 -2.89
CA LEU A 361 -16.80 30.69 -4.15
C LEU A 361 -17.92 29.74 -4.60
N ILE A 362 -17.67 28.43 -4.58
CA ILE A 362 -18.66 27.43 -4.97
C ILE A 362 -19.86 27.47 -4.02
N ARG A 363 -19.67 27.59 -2.71
CA ARG A 363 -20.79 27.73 -1.76
C ARG A 363 -21.61 29.00 -1.98
N HIS A 364 -20.98 30.09 -2.40
CA HIS A 364 -21.66 31.35 -2.69
C HIS A 364 -22.46 31.30 -4.02
N PHE A 365 -21.87 30.77 -5.10
CA PHE A 365 -22.48 30.79 -6.43
C PHE A 365 -23.34 29.56 -6.78
N ARG A 366 -23.18 28.42 -6.08
CA ARG A 366 -23.94 27.19 -6.36
C ARG A 366 -25.46 27.37 -6.30
N PRO A 367 -26.07 28.04 -5.28
CA PRO A 367 -27.53 28.19 -5.23
C PRO A 367 -28.09 28.96 -6.43
N GLU A 368 -27.39 30.00 -6.88
CA GLU A 368 -27.78 30.79 -8.05
C GLU A 368 -27.60 30.02 -9.36
N LEU A 369 -26.53 29.22 -9.47
CA LEU A 369 -26.31 28.35 -10.64
C LEU A 369 -27.37 27.25 -10.72
N GLU A 370 -27.69 26.58 -9.61
CA GLU A 370 -28.73 25.55 -9.53
C GLU A 370 -30.11 26.12 -9.88
N ARG A 371 -30.44 27.32 -9.37
CA ARG A 371 -31.65 28.06 -9.73
C ARG A 371 -31.74 28.28 -11.25
N ARG A 372 -30.69 28.83 -11.87
CA ARG A 372 -30.65 29.12 -13.31
C ARG A 372 -30.66 27.86 -14.19
N ILE A 373 -30.07 26.76 -13.73
CA ILE A 373 -30.16 25.45 -14.42
C ILE A 373 -31.60 24.94 -14.39
N LYS A 374 -32.29 25.04 -13.23
CA LYS A 374 -33.69 24.61 -13.10
C LYS A 374 -34.63 25.45 -13.96
N GLU A 375 -34.52 26.78 -13.90
CA GLU A 375 -35.28 27.71 -14.74
C GLU A 375 -35.11 27.42 -16.25
N ARG A 376 -33.89 27.05 -16.66
CA ARG A 376 -33.61 26.67 -18.05
C ARG A 376 -34.22 25.32 -18.43
N ALA A 377 -34.10 24.31 -17.57
CA ALA A 377 -34.68 22.99 -17.83
C ALA A 377 -36.21 23.03 -17.88
N GLU A 378 -36.85 23.83 -17.03
CA GLU A 378 -38.30 24.10 -17.05
C GLU A 378 -38.72 24.78 -18.37
N LYS A 379 -37.93 25.74 -18.87
CA LYS A 379 -38.17 26.38 -20.17
C LYS A 379 -38.00 25.43 -21.35
N GLU A 380 -36.94 24.61 -21.37
CA GLU A 380 -36.70 23.63 -22.43
C GLU A 380 -37.79 22.53 -22.45
N LEU A 381 -38.35 22.16 -21.29
CA LEU A 381 -39.52 21.27 -21.20
C LEU A 381 -40.82 21.90 -21.73
N LEU A 382 -41.05 23.19 -21.45
CA LEU A 382 -42.21 23.93 -21.97
C LEU A 382 -42.10 24.13 -23.49
N GLU A 383 -40.91 24.40 -24.01
CA GLU A 383 -40.66 24.52 -25.46
C GLU A 383 -40.76 23.18 -26.20
N ALA A 384 -40.49 22.04 -25.54
CA ALA A 384 -40.66 20.71 -26.11
C ALA A 384 -42.10 20.15 -26.02
N ALA A 385 -42.99 20.84 -25.29
CA ALA A 385 -44.40 20.46 -25.11
C ALA A 385 -45.37 21.29 -25.96
N ALA A 386 -44.85 22.26 -26.73
CA ALA A 386 -45.57 23.15 -27.64
C ALA A 386 -45.32 22.80 -29.11
#